data_AF-A0A765BY22-F1
#
_entry.id   AF-A0A765BY22-F1
#
_cell.length_a   1.000
_cell.length_b   1.000
_cell.length_c   1.000
_cell.angle_alpha   90.00
_cell.angle_beta   90.00
_cell.angle_gamma   90.00
#
_symmetry.space_group_name_H-M   'P 1'
#
loop_
_entity.id
_entity.type
_entity.pdbx_description
1 polymer ?
#
loop_
_entity_poly.entity_id
_entity_poly.type
_entity_poly.pdbx_seq_one_letter_code
_entity_poly.pdbx_strand_id
1 'polypeptide(L)' 'MKNTDIYAFSNFEFLAITFAQMTVQGREINMDAVTGNMDKRQREWFLARYRFWLASCAGNA' A
#
# COMPACT_ATOMS: atom_id res chain seq x y z
N MET A 1 19.22 12.65 2.45
CA MET A 1 17.94 11.94 2.67
C MET A 1 17.54 12.20 4.11
N LYS A 2 16.39 12.82 4.37
CA LYS A 2 15.96 13.06 5.75
C LYS A 2 15.45 11.72 6.29
N ASN A 3 15.82 11.36 7.52
CA ASN A 3 15.39 10.10 8.15
C ASN A 3 13.86 9.91 8.14
N THR A 4 13.09 10.99 8.05
CA THR A 4 11.63 10.98 7.87
C THR A 4 11.16 10.22 6.63
N ASP A 5 11.94 10.24 5.55
CA ASP A 5 11.55 9.58 4.29
C ASP A 5 11.59 8.06 4.44
N ILE A 6 12.60 7.52 5.14
CA ILE A 6 12.77 6.07 5.33
C ILE A 6 11.63 5.50 6.18
N TYR A 7 11.27 6.17 7.28
CA TYR A 7 10.14 5.75 8.12
C TYR A 7 8.79 5.89 7.39
N ALA A 8 8.62 6.90 6.55
CA ALA A 8 7.43 7.03 5.72
C ALA A 8 7.31 5.87 4.72
N PHE A 9 8.41 5.49 4.05
CA PHE A 9 8.43 4.34 3.14
C PHE A 9 8.11 3.02 3.85
N SER A 10 8.70 2.75 5.02
CA SER A 10 8.38 1.53 5.79
C SER A 10 6.92 1.49 6.23
N ASN A 11 6.35 2.63 6.66
CA ASN A 11 4.92 2.70 6.99
C ASN A 11 4.04 2.48 5.77
N PHE A 12 4.39 3.04 4.61
CA PHE A 12 3.64 2.83 3.38
C PHE A 12 3.75 1.38 2.87
N GLU A 13 4.91 0.73 3.04
CA GLU A 13 5.09 -0.68 2.73
C GLU A 13 4.17 -1.56 3.57
N PHE A 14 4.12 -1.32 4.89
CA PHE A 14 3.24 -2.03 5.80
C PHE A 14 1.77 -1.85 5.44
N LEU A 15 1.35 -0.63 5.11
CA LEU A 15 -0.01 -0.35 4.66
C LEU A 15 -0.34 -1.07 3.36
N ALA A 16 0.58 -1.07 2.39
CA ALA A 16 0.39 -1.74 1.10
C ALA A 16 0.17 -3.26 1.28
N ILE A 17 0.97 -3.91 2.14
CA ILE A 17 0.81 -5.33 2.50
C ILE A 17 -0.55 -5.58 3.15
N THR A 18 -0.87 -4.78 4.18
CA THR A 18 -2.09 -4.96 4.97
C THR A 18 -3.34 -4.83 4.11
N PHE A 19 -3.40 -3.81 3.26
CA PHE A 19 -4.54 -3.60 2.38
C PHE A 19 -4.64 -4.67 1.28
N ALA A 20 -3.52 -5.15 0.75
CA ALA A 20 -3.55 -6.28 -0.18
C ALA A 20 -4.19 -7.53 0.47
N GLN A 21 -3.80 -7.86 1.70
CA GLN A 21 -4.38 -8.98 2.45
C GLN A 21 -5.86 -8.77 2.76
N MET A 22 -6.24 -7.56 3.19
CA MET A 22 -7.65 -7.22 3.42
C MET A 22 -8.50 -7.41 2.16
N THR A 23 -7.98 -7.03 1.00
CA THR A 23 -8.66 -7.19 -0.30
C THR A 23 -8.86 -8.66 -0.65
N VAL A 24 -7.83 -9.51 -0.50
CA VAL A 24 -7.94 -10.96 -0.72
C VAL A 24 -8.96 -11.60 0.22
N GLN A 25 -9.10 -11.08 1.43
CA GLN A 25 -10.11 -11.52 2.40
C GLN A 25 -11.52 -10.97 2.11
N GLY A 26 -11.73 -10.24 1.01
CA GLY A 26 -13.02 -9.69 0.62
C GLY A 26 -13.44 -8.44 1.38
N ARG A 27 -12.53 -7.78 2.10
CA ARG A 27 -12.82 -6.51 2.77
C ARG A 27 -12.74 -5.35 1.76
N GLU A 28 -13.72 -4.47 1.81
CA GLU A 28 -13.74 -3.25 0.99
C GLU A 28 -12.72 -2.24 1.52
N ILE A 29 -11.95 -1.64 0.61
CA ILE A 29 -10.92 -0.65 0.94
C ILE A 29 -11.15 0.59 0.10
N ASN A 30 -11.37 1.72 0.78
CA ASN A 30 -11.44 3.01 0.13
C ASN A 30 -10.03 3.52 -0.18
N MET A 31 -9.55 3.21 -1.37
CA MET A 31 -8.20 3.58 -1.81
C MET A 31 -8.00 5.09 -1.95
N ASP A 32 -9.06 5.85 -2.23
CA ASP A 32 -8.99 7.31 -2.31
C ASP A 32 -8.78 7.93 -0.93
N ALA A 33 -9.43 7.39 0.11
CA ALA A 33 -9.18 7.81 1.49
C ALA A 33 -7.76 7.46 1.96
N VAL A 34 -7.26 6.28 1.58
CA VAL A 34 -5.90 5.83 1.92
C VAL A 34 -4.84 6.72 1.27
N THR A 35 -5.06 7.11 0.02
CA THR A 35 -4.09 7.90 -0.76
C THR A 35 -4.32 9.41 -0.71
N GLY A 36 -5.37 9.88 -0.02
CA GLY A 36 -5.78 11.29 -0.02
C GLY A 36 -4.76 12.26 0.58
N ASN A 37 -3.92 11.80 1.51
CA ASN A 37 -2.85 12.60 2.12
C ASN A 37 -1.48 12.39 1.46
N MET A 38 -1.38 11.53 0.45
CA MET A 38 -0.11 11.22 -0.22
C MET A 38 0.15 12.23 -1.34
N ASP A 39 1.40 12.66 -1.48
CA ASP A 39 1.80 13.35 -2.71
C ASP A 39 1.79 12.39 -3.92
N LYS A 40 1.96 12.95 -5.13
CA LYS A 40 1.92 12.16 -6.37
C LYS A 40 2.91 10.98 -6.37
N ARG A 41 4.14 11.19 -5.92
CA ARG A 41 5.19 10.15 -5.93
C ARG A 41 4.91 9.09 -4.88
N GLN A 42 4.48 9.51 -3.70
CA GLN A 42 4.08 8.59 -2.63
C GLN A 42 2.88 7.74 -3.05
N ARG A 43 1.87 8.35 -3.68
CA ARG A 43 0.69 7.66 -4.21
C ARG A 43 1.07 6.65 -5.29
N GLU A 44 1.88 7.04 -6.27
CA GLU A 44 2.35 6.15 -7.33
C GLU A 44 3.13 4.96 -6.78
N TRP A 45 4.06 5.22 -5.84
CA TRP A 45 4.84 4.17 -5.18
C TRP A 45 3.95 3.22 -4.39
N PHE A 46 3.03 3.76 -3.59
CA PHE A 46 2.11 2.98 -2.76
C PHE A 46 1.19 2.10 -3.60
N LEU A 47 0.60 2.64 -4.66
CA LEU A 47 -0.28 1.89 -5.56
C LEU A 47 0.48 0.77 -6.29
N ALA A 48 1.72 1.02 -6.72
CA ALA A 48 2.56 -0.02 -7.32
C ALA A 48 2.84 -1.15 -6.32
N ARG A 49 3.15 -0.80 -5.06
CA ARG A 49 3.45 -1.78 -4.02
C ARG A 49 2.23 -2.56 -3.57
N TYR A 50 1.09 -1.90 -3.44
CA TYR A 50 -0.20 -2.54 -3.18
C TYR A 50 -0.55 -3.57 -4.25
N ARG A 51 -0.43 -3.23 -5.55
CA ARG A 51 -0.69 -4.18 -6.65
C ARG A 51 0.25 -5.37 -6.63
N PHE A 52 1.53 -5.15 -6.33
CA PHE A 52 2.51 -6.22 -6.17
C PHE A 52 2.09 -7.21 -5.07
N TRP A 53 1.73 -6.70 -3.89
CA TRP A 53 1.32 -7.55 -2.78
C TRP A 53 -0.04 -8.20 -3.01
N LEU A 54 -0.97 -7.54 -3.68
CA LEU A 54 -2.26 -8.11 -4.05
C LEU A 54 -2.08 -9.36 -4.93
N ALA A 55 -1.21 -9.27 -5.94
CA ALA A 55 -0.87 -10.42 -6.78
C ALA A 55 -0.18 -11.54 -5.97
N SER A 56 0.74 -11.18 -5.07
CA SER A 56 1.45 -12.14 -4.21
C SER A 56 0.53 -12.86 -3.21
N CYS A 57 -0.43 -12.15 -2.61
CA CYS A 57 -1.40 -12.73 -1.68
C CYS A 57 -2.46 -13.56 -2.40
N ALA A 58 -2.87 -13.17 -3.62
CA ALA A 58 -3.84 -13.91 -4.41
C ALA A 58 -3.25 -15.19 -5.04
N GLY A 59 -1.96 -15.20 -5.38
CA GLY A 59 -1.27 -16.38 -5.91
C GLY A 59 -0.83 -17.41 -4.86
N ASN A 60 -0.96 -17.08 -3.57
CA ASN A 60 -0.71 -17.97 -2.42
C ASN A 60 -2.03 -18.51 -1.80
N ALA A 61 -3.17 -18.27 -2.45
CA ALA A 61 -4.50 -18.68 -1.99
C ALA A 61 -4.95 -20.00 -2.64
#